data_AF-A0A0A2BH87-F1
#
_entry.id   AF-A0A0A2BH87-F1
#
_cell.length_a   1.000
_cell.length_b   1.000
_cell.length_c   1.000
_cell.angle_alpha   90.00
_cell.angle_beta   90.00
_cell.angle_gamma   90.00
#
_symmetry.space_group_name_H-M   'P 1'
#
loop_
_entity.id
_entity.type
_entity.pdbx_description
1 polymer ?
#
loop_
_entity_poly.entity_id
_entity_poly.type
_entity_poly.pdbx_seq_one_letter_code
_entity_poly.pdbx_strand_id
1 'polypeptide(L)'
;MDEPCAIDDSIISFQSEIPLPLKNAMNKFIEKYPNWDQYRLIQAALAGFLVQNGINSRPVTRLYIDNMFAVNSFSSEGSAH
;
A
#
# COMPACT_ATOMS: atom_id res chain seq x y z
N MET A 1 33.02 -6.94 -15.49
CA MET A 1 32.29 -5.75 -15.00
C MET A 1 30.87 -6.23 -14.80
N ASP A 2 30.57 -6.65 -13.58
CA ASP A 2 29.29 -7.22 -13.19
C ASP A 2 28.23 -6.11 -13.15
N GLU A 3 27.18 -6.27 -13.96
CA GLU A 3 25.93 -5.52 -13.85
C GLU A 3 25.34 -5.75 -12.45
N PRO A 4 24.94 -4.70 -11.70
CA PRO A 4 24.19 -4.92 -10.47
C PRO A 4 22.82 -5.46 -10.86
N CYS A 5 22.65 -6.77 -10.67
CA CYS A 5 21.39 -7.50 -10.83
C CYS A 5 20.27 -6.69 -10.17
N ALA A 6 19.35 -6.17 -10.99
CA ALA A 6 18.22 -5.37 -10.53
C ALA A 6 17.52 -6.13 -9.40
N ILE A 7 17.35 -5.46 -8.26
CA ILE A 7 16.56 -6.00 -7.15
C ILE A 7 15.16 -6.23 -7.72
N ASP A 8 14.81 -7.48 -7.98
CA ASP A 8 13.43 -7.87 -8.19
C ASP A 8 12.77 -7.65 -6.82
N ASP A 9 12.20 -6.46 -6.62
CA ASP A 9 11.29 -6.13 -5.54
C ASP A 9 10.07 -7.04 -5.69
N SER A 10 10.25 -8.31 -5.37
CA SER A 10 9.30 -9.37 -5.68
C SER A 10 8.00 -9.07 -4.94
N ILE A 11 7.01 -8.58 -5.68
CA ILE A 11 5.69 -8.28 -5.12
C ILE A 11 5.04 -9.62 -4.77
N ILE A 12 5.00 -9.92 -3.48
CA ILE A 12 4.33 -11.12 -2.99
C ILE A 12 2.83 -10.80 -2.88
N SER A 13 2.03 -11.38 -3.77
CA SER A 13 0.59 -11.43 -3.60
C SER A 13 0.22 -12.60 -2.69
N PHE A 14 -0.66 -12.37 -1.73
CA PHE A 14 -1.17 -13.43 -0.86
C PHE A 14 -2.68 -13.31 -0.69
N GLN A 15 -3.34 -14.47 -0.64
CA GLN A 15 -4.76 -14.60 -0.38
C GLN A 15 -4.94 -15.13 1.04
N SER A 16 -5.77 -14.45 1.82
CA SER A 16 -6.15 -14.89 3.16
C SER A 16 -7.63 -14.63 3.38
N GLU A 17 -8.26 -15.50 4.16
CA GLU A 17 -9.58 -15.21 4.71
C GLU A 17 -9.45 -14.15 5.81
N ILE A 18 -10.36 -13.18 5.82
CA ILE A 18 -10.44 -12.15 6.85
C ILE A 18 -11.82 -12.18 7.51
N PRO A 19 -11.92 -11.91 8.82
CA PRO A 19 -13.21 -11.85 9.50
C PRO A 19 -14.17 -10.85 8.84
N LEU A 20 -15.44 -11.24 8.67
CA LEU A 20 -16.46 -10.41 8.02
C LEU A 20 -16.59 -9.00 8.62
N PRO A 21 -16.53 -8.80 9.96
CA PRO A 21 -16.57 -7.45 10.53
C PRO A 21 -15.42 -6.56 10.06
N LEU A 22 -14.21 -7.12 9.94
CA LEU A 22 -13.03 -6.40 9.46
C LEU A 22 -13.18 -6.03 7.98
N LYS A 23 -13.61 -6.99 7.15
CA LYS A 23 -13.91 -6.73 5.72
C LYS A 23 -14.91 -5.59 5.55
N ASN A 24 -15.99 -5.61 6.32
CA ASN A 24 -17.01 -4.56 6.26
C ASN A 24 -16.47 -3.19 6.69
N ALA A 25 -15.62 -3.15 7.72
CA ALA A 25 -14.97 -1.91 8.15
C ALA A 25 -14.01 -1.35 7.09
N MET A 26 -13.20 -2.22 6.47
CA MET A 26 -12.29 -1.85 5.37
C MET A 26 -13.06 -1.27 4.18
N ASN A 27 -14.14 -1.93 3.76
CA ASN A 27 -14.98 -1.45 2.65
C ASN A 27 -15.57 -0.07 2.94
N LYS A 28 -16.17 0.12 4.13
CA LYS A 28 -16.72 1.43 4.54
C LYS A 28 -15.66 2.53 4.57
N PHE A 29 -14.42 2.19 4.94
CA PHE A 29 -13.31 3.13 4.90
C PHE A 29 -12.97 3.54 3.46
N ILE A 30 -12.80 2.56 2.57
CA ILE A 30 -12.48 2.81 1.15
C ILE A 30 -13.59 3.62 0.46
N GLU A 31 -14.85 3.29 0.70
CA GLU A 31 -16.01 4.03 0.16
C GLU A 31 -16.00 5.51 0.56
N LYS A 32 -15.51 5.82 1.77
CA LYS A 32 -15.41 7.20 2.28
C LYS A 32 -14.20 7.95 1.75
N TYR A 33 -13.13 7.24 1.37
CA TYR A 33 -11.86 7.83 0.97
C TYR A 33 -11.45 7.30 -0.42
N PRO A 34 -11.88 7.94 -1.53
CA PRO A 34 -11.76 7.39 -2.89
C PRO A 34 -10.33 7.21 -3.39
N ASN A 35 -9.34 7.81 -2.72
CA ASN A 35 -7.91 7.62 -3.03
C ASN A 35 -7.33 6.34 -2.40
N TRP A 36 -8.14 5.58 -1.65
CA TRP A 36 -7.73 4.35 -1.01
C TRP A 36 -8.30 3.15 -1.73
N ASP A 37 -7.47 2.14 -1.89
CA ASP A 37 -7.87 0.80 -2.31
C ASP A 37 -7.47 -0.23 -1.24
N GLN A 38 -7.85 -1.48 -1.47
CA GLN A 38 -7.57 -2.58 -0.55
C GLN A 38 -6.07 -2.78 -0.31
N TYR A 39 -5.24 -2.68 -1.35
CA TYR A 39 -3.79 -2.90 -1.24
C TYR A 39 -3.14 -1.77 -0.45
N ARG A 40 -3.45 -0.52 -0.79
CA ARG A 40 -2.95 0.68 -0.10
C ARG A 40 -3.34 0.67 1.38
N LEU A 41 -4.58 0.29 1.69
CA LEU A 41 -5.07 0.18 3.07
C LEU A 41 -4.26 -0.86 3.86
N ILE A 42 -4.09 -2.05 3.30
CA ILE A 42 -3.35 -3.15 3.95
C ILE A 42 -1.87 -2.82 4.08
N GLN A 43 -1.24 -2.26 3.05
CA GLN A 43 0.16 -1.84 3.09
C GLN A 43 0.39 -0.76 4.15
N ALA A 44 -0.48 0.26 4.24
CA ALA A 44 -0.42 1.28 5.27
C ALA A 44 -0.58 0.67 6.67
N ALA A 45 -1.55 -0.22 6.87
CA ALA A 45 -1.81 -0.87 8.15
C ALA A 45 -0.64 -1.75 8.60
N LEU A 46 -0.06 -2.54 7.69
CA LEU A 46 1.12 -3.38 7.95
C LEU A 46 2.34 -2.52 8.26
N ALA A 47 2.66 -1.55 7.42
CA ALA A 47 3.81 -0.67 7.64
C ALA A 47 3.66 0.10 8.96
N GLY A 48 2.47 0.63 9.25
CA GLY A 48 2.15 1.30 10.50
C GLY A 48 2.29 0.37 11.72
N PHE A 49 1.80 -0.88 11.62
CA PHE A 49 1.97 -1.88 12.67
C PHE A 49 3.45 -2.16 12.94
N LEU A 50 4.27 -2.36 11.91
CA LEU A 50 5.71 -2.60 12.07
C LEU A 50 6.42 -1.41 12.70
N VAL A 51 6.12 -0.18 12.27
CA VAL A 51 6.67 1.04 12.86
C VAL A 51 6.29 1.17 14.34
N GLN A 52 5.02 0.92 14.68
CA GLN A 52 4.53 0.97 16.07
C GLN A 52 5.19 -0.09 16.97
N ASN A 53 5.57 -1.24 16.41
CA ASN A 53 6.29 -2.30 17.12
C ASN A 53 7.81 -2.07 17.19
N GLY A 54 8.31 -0.88 16.83
CA GLY A 54 9.71 -0.53 16.98
C GLY A 54 10.62 -1.01 15.84
N ILE A 55 10.06 -1.39 14.69
CA ILE A 55 10.88 -1.65 13.50
C ILE A 55 11.43 -0.32 12.97
N ASN A 56 12.72 -0.11 13.19
CA ASN A 56 13.46 1.07 12.76
C ASN A 56 14.04 0.88 11.34
N SER A 57 13.16 0.64 10.36
CA SER A 57 13.53 0.47 8.96
C SER A 57 13.06 1.67 8.14
N ARG A 58 14.00 2.45 7.60
CA ARG A 58 13.70 3.60 6.73
C ARG A 58 12.77 3.23 5.57
N PRO A 59 12.97 2.10 4.84
CA PRO A 59 12.02 1.64 3.84
C PRO A 59 10.59 1.45 4.38
N VAL A 60 10.43 0.86 5.57
CA VAL A 60 9.10 0.61 6.16
C VAL A 60 8.42 1.91 6.58
N THR A 61 9.17 2.84 7.20
CA THR A 61 8.65 4.17 7.55
C THR A 61 8.25 4.95 6.30
N ARG A 62 9.08 4.92 5.25
CA ARG A 62 8.74 5.56 3.96
C ARG A 62 7.48 4.93 3.37
N LEU A 63 7.37 3.61 3.33
CA LEU A 63 6.18 2.92 2.82
C LEU A 63 4.91 3.34 3.58
N TYR A 64 4.97 3.46 4.90
CA TYR A 64 3.86 3.96 5.70
C TYR A 64 3.45 5.39 5.30
N ILE A 65 4.40 6.31 5.25
CA ILE A 65 4.17 7.71 4.89
C ILE A 65 3.66 7.83 3.44
N ASP A 66 4.28 7.13 2.51
CA ASP A 66 3.89 7.14 1.10
C ASP A 66 2.46 6.65 0.93
N ASN A 67 2.07 5.55 1.59
CA ASN A 67 0.69 5.07 1.54
C ASN A 67 -0.29 6.02 2.26
N MET A 68 0.12 6.68 3.34
CA MET A 68 -0.74 7.60 4.08
C MET A 68 -1.00 8.91 3.32
N PHE A 69 -0.01 9.39 2.55
CA PHE A 69 -0.04 10.71 1.91
C PHE A 69 0.01 10.68 0.39
N ALA A 70 0.00 9.51 -0.27
CA ALA A 70 0.16 9.41 -1.72
C ALA A 70 -0.72 10.44 -2.43
N VAL A 71 -0.03 11.42 -3.02
CA VAL A 71 -0.57 12.45 -3.88
C VAL A 71 -1.07 11.71 -5.10
N ASN A 72 -2.33 11.95 -5.47
CA ASN A 72 -2.93 11.30 -6.62
C ASN A 72 -2.06 11.61 -7.85
N SER A 73 -1.22 10.67 -8.29
CA SER A 73 -0.74 10.66 -9.66
C SER A 73 -1.94 10.25 -10.49
N PHE A 74 -2.79 11.23 -10.77
CA PHE A 74 -3.79 11.16 -11.83
C PHE A 74 -3.01 10.78 -13.11
N SER A 75 -3.03 9.49 -13.46
CA SER A 75 -2.65 9.07 -14.80
C SER A 75 -3.71 9.61 -15.75
N SER A 76 -3.30 10.66 -16.44
CA SER A 76 -3.87 11.17 -17.67
C SER A 76 -3.91 10.05 -18.71
N GLU A 77 -5.04 9.38 -18.87
CA GLU A 77 -5.31 8.55 -20.04
C GLU A 77 -6.74 8.84 -20.53
N GLY A 78 -6.85 9.70 -21.54
CA GLY A 78 -8.13 9.99 -22.16
C GLY A 78 -8.17 11.31 -22.95
N SER A 79 -7.28 11.51 -23.93
CA SER A 79 -7.57 12.42 -25.04
C SER A 79 -6.70 12.10 -26.26
N ALA A 80 -7.21 11.22 -27.11
CA ALA A 80 -6.91 11.20 -28.52
C ALA A 80 -8.25 10.98 -29.24
N HIS A 81 -8.79 12.08 -29.78
CA HIS A 81 -9.85 12.08 -30.78
C HIS A 81 -9.25 12.63 -32.06
#